data_AF-A0AA88Y4K7-F1
#
_entry.id   AF-A0AA88Y4K7-F1
#
_cell.length_a   1.000
_cell.length_b   1.000
_cell.length_c   1.000
_cell.angle_alpha   90.00
_cell.angle_beta   90.00
_cell.angle_gamma   90.00
#
_symmetry.space_group_name_H-M   'P 1'
#
loop_
_entity.id
_entity.type
_entity.pdbx_description
1 polymer ?
#
loop_
_entity_poly.entity_id
_entity_poly.type
_entity_poly.pdbx_seq_one_letter_code
_entity_poly.pdbx_strand_id
1 'polypeptide(L)'
;MGPVKRLKLEDHFNRLETHLKPFPGGNTEGFSRWMAVSQKSQADRTLVDGLQNNLFRCEGMRCPKGGGVTKAFDLAALNIQRGRDHGLPSYTKWREWCNGKRALIFSPNALGLNDHSYFETNILRKTYRHVDDIDLFAGGLTEMREEGALVGPTFACIIGLQFSNYKRGDRFFYERPDPVIAFTPGYLSSCFCSKAVSIEIYVLL
;
A
#
# COMPACT_ATOMS: atom_id res chain seq x y z
N MET A 1 -10.56 -0.66 -32.92
CA MET A 1 -9.99 -0.19 -31.64
C MET A 1 -8.95 0.87 -31.98
N GLY A 2 -9.09 2.09 -31.47
CA GLY A 2 -8.07 3.13 -31.66
C GLY A 2 -6.77 2.78 -30.92
N PRO A 3 -5.64 3.43 -31.24
CA PRO A 3 -4.36 3.16 -30.59
C PRO A 3 -4.44 3.39 -29.08
N VAL A 4 -3.93 2.43 -28.30
CA VAL A 4 -3.84 2.54 -26.83
C VAL A 4 -2.79 3.59 -26.50
N LYS A 5 -3.24 4.74 -26.01
CA LYS A 5 -2.34 5.80 -25.53
C LYS A 5 -1.80 5.41 -24.16
N ARG A 6 -0.51 5.07 -24.08
CA ARG A 6 0.18 4.84 -22.80
C ARG A 6 0.62 6.18 -22.22
N LEU A 7 0.23 6.41 -20.98
CA LEU A 7 0.54 7.60 -20.21
C LEU A 7 1.61 7.24 -19.17
N LYS A 8 2.64 8.09 -19.02
CA LYS A 8 3.69 7.89 -18.03
C LYS A 8 3.25 8.46 -16.68
N LEU A 9 3.35 7.66 -15.61
CA LEU A 9 2.82 8.02 -14.29
C LEU A 9 3.34 9.40 -13.80
N GLU A 10 4.64 9.65 -13.97
CA GLU A 10 5.33 10.85 -13.55
C GLU A 10 4.79 12.14 -14.19
N ASP A 11 4.23 12.06 -15.40
CA ASP A 11 3.71 13.22 -16.12
C ASP A 11 2.32 13.66 -15.63
N HIS A 12 1.65 12.84 -14.82
CA HIS A 12 0.24 13.00 -14.46
C HIS A 12 -0.03 13.36 -13.00
N PHE A 13 1.00 13.48 -12.16
CA PHE A 13 0.82 14.01 -10.81
C PHE A 13 0.30 15.45 -10.83
N ASN A 14 -0.77 15.73 -10.08
CA ASN A 14 -1.42 17.04 -10.01
C ASN A 14 -1.86 17.62 -11.36
N ARG A 15 -2.25 16.77 -12.33
CA ARG A 15 -2.72 17.20 -13.67
C ARG A 15 -4.22 16.95 -13.85
N LEU A 16 -5.06 17.84 -13.33
CA LEU A 16 -6.53 17.75 -13.50
C LEU A 16 -6.96 17.68 -14.97
N GLU A 17 -6.21 18.30 -15.89
CA GLU A 17 -6.50 18.26 -17.33
C GLU A 17 -6.56 16.83 -17.89
N THR A 18 -5.87 15.88 -17.26
CA THR A 18 -5.89 14.44 -17.63
C THR A 18 -7.28 13.83 -17.46
N HIS A 19 -8.09 14.38 -16.56
CA HIS A 19 -9.45 13.90 -16.27
C HIS A 19 -10.52 14.81 -16.88
N LEU A 20 -10.23 16.10 -17.03
CA LEU A 20 -11.21 17.13 -17.41
C LEU A 20 -11.28 17.45 -18.91
N LYS A 21 -10.18 17.27 -19.67
CA LYS A 21 -10.19 17.62 -21.10
C LYS A 21 -10.54 16.39 -21.95
N PRO A 22 -11.61 16.44 -22.77
CA PRO A 22 -11.97 15.34 -23.66
C PRO A 22 -10.93 15.22 -24.78
N PHE A 23 -9.89 14.41 -24.55
CA PHE A 23 -9.06 13.85 -25.59
C PHE A 23 -9.48 12.39 -25.83
N PRO A 24 -9.20 11.78 -27.00
CA PRO A 24 -9.53 10.37 -27.24
C PRO A 24 -8.91 9.47 -26.16
N GLY A 25 -9.74 8.93 -25.26
CA GLY A 25 -9.35 8.10 -24.11
C GLY A 25 -9.00 8.83 -22.80
N GLY A 26 -9.12 10.17 -22.75
CA GLY A 26 -8.72 11.02 -21.62
C GLY A 26 -9.88 11.67 -20.85
N ASN A 27 -11.02 10.99 -20.73
CA ASN A 27 -12.13 11.41 -19.87
C ASN A 27 -12.28 10.42 -18.70
N THR A 28 -13.17 10.73 -17.75
CA THR A 28 -13.44 9.86 -16.58
C THR A 28 -13.88 8.46 -16.99
N GLU A 29 -14.65 8.31 -18.07
CA GLU A 29 -15.06 7.01 -18.63
C GLU A 29 -13.87 6.20 -19.13
N GLY A 30 -12.97 6.82 -19.92
CA GLY A 30 -11.76 6.20 -20.44
C GLY A 30 -10.82 5.74 -19.31
N PHE A 31 -10.66 6.57 -18.28
CA PHE A 31 -9.92 6.21 -17.09
C PHE A 31 -10.57 5.05 -16.31
N SER A 32 -11.89 5.07 -16.15
CA SER A 32 -12.64 4.00 -15.47
C SER A 32 -12.54 2.67 -16.23
N ARG A 33 -12.67 2.71 -17.55
CA ARG A 33 -12.47 1.56 -18.42
C ARG A 33 -11.04 1.02 -18.29
N TRP A 34 -10.04 1.91 -18.29
CA TRP A 34 -8.65 1.51 -18.10
C TRP A 34 -8.42 0.85 -16.74
N MET A 35 -8.96 1.40 -15.64
CA MET A 35 -8.86 0.79 -14.31
C MET A 35 -9.53 -0.59 -14.22
N ALA A 36 -10.62 -0.81 -14.96
CA ALA A 36 -11.36 -2.07 -14.93
C ALA A 36 -10.67 -3.20 -15.72
N VAL A 37 -9.92 -2.88 -16.79
CA VAL A 37 -9.35 -3.89 -17.69
C VAL A 37 -7.83 -4.00 -17.62
N SER A 38 -7.15 -3.03 -17.03
CA SER A 38 -5.69 -3.02 -16.96
C SER A 38 -5.20 -3.80 -15.76
N GLN A 39 -4.07 -4.48 -15.94
CA GLN A 39 -3.40 -5.15 -14.84
C GLN A 39 -2.76 -4.13 -13.89
N LYS A 40 -2.90 -4.37 -12.59
CA LYS A 40 -2.11 -3.66 -11.58
C LYS A 40 -0.64 -4.06 -11.68
N SER A 41 0.25 -3.19 -11.21
CA SER A 41 1.66 -3.55 -11.02
C SER A 41 1.78 -4.81 -10.16
N GLN A 42 2.85 -5.56 -10.39
CA GLN A 42 3.16 -6.72 -9.56
C GLN A 42 3.28 -6.28 -8.10
N ALA A 43 2.82 -7.12 -7.18
CA ALA A 43 3.05 -6.90 -5.75
C ALA A 43 4.46 -7.43 -5.42
N ASP A 44 5.46 -6.74 -5.93
CA ASP A 44 6.86 -6.97 -5.64
C ASP A 44 7.38 -5.92 -4.65
N ARG A 45 8.68 -5.98 -4.37
CA ARG A 45 9.34 -5.21 -3.31
C ARG A 45 9.92 -3.89 -3.83
N THR A 46 9.65 -3.56 -5.09
CA THR A 46 10.24 -2.42 -5.79
C THR A 46 9.15 -1.41 -6.11
N LEU A 47 9.57 -0.17 -6.33
CA LEU A 47 8.69 0.87 -6.82
C LEU A 47 9.08 1.23 -8.24
N VAL A 48 8.09 1.58 -9.04
CA VAL A 48 8.33 2.08 -10.40
C VAL A 48 9.05 3.43 -10.35
N ASP A 49 9.85 3.73 -11.37
CA ASP A 49 10.64 4.98 -11.46
C ASP A 49 9.81 6.26 -11.33
N GLY A 50 8.54 6.22 -11.75
CA GLY A 50 7.62 7.35 -11.58
C GLY A 50 7.38 7.73 -10.11
N LEU A 51 7.51 6.76 -9.19
CA LEU A 51 7.38 6.97 -7.74
C LEU A 51 8.73 7.06 -7.03
N GLN A 52 9.73 6.29 -7.46
CA GLN A 52 11.03 6.24 -6.79
C GLN A 52 11.99 7.35 -7.24
N ASN A 53 11.95 7.75 -8.51
CA ASN A 53 12.94 8.67 -9.08
C ASN A 53 12.34 9.95 -9.65
N ASN A 54 11.03 9.99 -9.92
CA ASN A 54 10.37 11.08 -10.62
C ASN A 54 9.08 11.58 -9.93
N LEU A 55 8.92 11.33 -8.62
CA LEU A 55 7.72 11.75 -7.91
C LEU A 55 7.60 13.28 -7.93
N PHE A 56 6.45 13.78 -8.41
CA PHE A 56 6.17 15.21 -8.62
C PHE A 56 7.23 15.97 -9.44
N ARG A 57 7.99 15.26 -10.29
CA ARG A 57 8.85 15.92 -11.27
C ARG A 57 7.97 16.78 -12.18
N CYS A 58 8.42 17.99 -12.43
CA CYS A 58 7.80 18.90 -13.37
C CYS A 58 8.89 19.53 -14.22
N GLU A 59 8.62 19.66 -15.52
CA GLU A 59 9.52 20.26 -16.48
C GLU A 59 8.77 21.27 -17.37
N GLY A 60 9.42 22.40 -17.64
CA GLY A 60 8.96 23.41 -18.60
C GLY A 60 7.93 24.40 -18.05
N MET A 61 7.20 25.03 -18.96
CA MET A 61 6.26 26.13 -18.65
C MET A 61 5.06 25.71 -17.80
N ARG A 62 4.85 24.41 -17.59
CA ARG A 62 3.74 23.86 -16.80
C ARG A 62 4.07 23.71 -15.31
N CYS A 63 5.21 24.24 -14.85
CA CYS A 63 5.60 24.18 -13.44
C CYS A 63 5.12 25.39 -12.63
N PRO A 64 4.80 25.22 -11.33
CA PRO A 64 4.19 26.27 -10.51
C PRO A 64 4.97 27.60 -10.43
N LYS A 65 6.26 27.60 -10.76
CA LYS A 65 7.12 28.79 -10.77
C LYS A 65 7.41 29.38 -12.16
N GLY A 66 6.66 28.99 -13.21
CA GLY A 66 6.73 29.67 -14.51
C GLY A 66 7.91 29.29 -15.42
N GLY A 67 8.54 28.13 -15.20
CA GLY A 67 9.64 27.61 -16.01
C GLY A 67 10.68 26.86 -15.16
N GLY A 68 11.36 25.87 -15.75
CA GLY A 68 12.43 25.08 -15.12
C GLY A 68 12.10 23.60 -14.87
N VAL A 69 13.07 22.86 -14.32
CA VAL A 69 12.92 21.47 -13.85
C VAL A 69 12.80 21.49 -12.32
N THR A 70 11.72 20.93 -11.75
CA THR A 70 11.62 20.75 -10.30
C THR A 70 12.47 19.57 -9.85
N LYS A 71 12.93 19.60 -8.59
CA LYS A 71 13.53 18.41 -7.98
C LYS A 71 12.49 17.30 -7.94
N ALA A 72 12.87 16.12 -8.40
CA ALA A 72 12.09 14.91 -8.21
C ALA A 72 12.25 14.39 -6.79
N PHE A 73 11.20 13.78 -6.26
CA PHE A 73 11.23 13.08 -4.97
C PHE A 73 11.28 11.56 -5.18
N ASP A 74 11.72 10.87 -4.13
CA ASP A 74 11.64 9.41 -4.00
C ASP A 74 10.59 9.06 -2.94
N LEU A 75 9.50 8.40 -3.37
CA LEU A 75 8.40 8.03 -2.47
C LEU A 75 8.83 7.00 -1.42
N ALA A 76 9.69 6.03 -1.76
CA ALA A 76 10.18 5.05 -0.79
C ALA A 76 11.05 5.73 0.27
N ALA A 77 11.97 6.59 -0.15
CA ALA A 77 12.80 7.37 0.77
C ALA A 77 11.95 8.27 1.67
N LEU A 78 10.93 8.92 1.11
CA LEU A 78 9.98 9.73 1.89
C LEU A 78 9.20 8.90 2.90
N ASN A 79 8.77 7.68 2.57
CA ASN A 79 8.06 6.80 3.51
C ASN A 79 8.97 6.37 4.67
N ILE A 80 10.23 6.02 4.39
CA ILE A 80 11.23 5.72 5.43
C ILE A 80 11.43 6.93 6.33
N GLN A 81 11.70 8.10 5.75
CA GLN A 81 11.96 9.31 6.52
C GLN A 81 10.75 9.75 7.33
N ARG A 82 9.54 9.60 6.80
CA ARG A 82 8.28 9.88 7.53
C ARG A 82 8.07 8.92 8.69
N GLY A 83 8.43 7.64 8.53
CA GLY A 83 8.40 6.69 9.63
C GLY A 83 9.30 7.10 10.80
N ARG A 84 10.51 7.59 10.49
CA ARG A 84 11.46 8.11 11.48
C ARG A 84 10.96 9.40 12.14
N ASP A 85 10.42 10.32 11.35
CA ASP A 85 9.84 11.58 11.83
C ASP A 85 8.67 11.34 12.80
N HIS A 86 7.83 10.36 12.50
CA HIS A 86 6.73 9.94 13.37
C HIS A 86 7.18 9.10 14.58
N GLY A 87 8.47 8.85 14.74
CA GLY A 87 9.01 8.03 15.84
C GLY A 87 8.51 6.59 15.81
N LEU A 88 8.26 6.02 14.63
CA LEU A 88 7.80 4.64 14.53
C LEU A 88 8.86 3.68 15.12
N PRO A 89 8.44 2.70 15.93
CA PRO A 89 9.33 1.63 16.36
C PRO A 89 9.94 0.86 15.19
N SER A 90 11.06 0.18 15.47
CA SER A 90 11.72 -0.71 14.50
C SER A 90 10.77 -1.78 13.97
N TYR A 91 11.09 -2.27 12.77
CA TYR A 91 10.43 -3.43 12.18
C TYR A 91 10.40 -4.63 13.15
N THR A 92 11.52 -4.92 13.81
CA THR A 92 11.64 -6.07 14.73
C THR A 92 10.68 -5.98 15.91
N LYS A 93 10.41 -4.77 16.41
CA LYS A 93 9.46 -4.54 17.50
C LYS A 93 8.01 -4.71 17.06
N TRP A 94 7.67 -4.27 15.85
CA TRP A 94 6.35 -4.53 15.26
C TRP A 94 6.14 -6.01 14.97
N ARG A 95 7.16 -6.68 14.43
CA ARG A 95 7.14 -8.12 14.18
C ARG A 95 6.98 -8.93 15.47
N GLU A 96 7.66 -8.53 16.54
CA GLU A 96 7.49 -9.13 17.87
C GLU A 96 6.07 -8.94 18.39
N TRP A 97 5.53 -7.73 18.28
CA TRP A 97 4.17 -7.44 18.74
C TRP A 97 3.09 -8.19 17.94
N CYS A 98 3.24 -8.32 16.62
CA CYS A 98 2.29 -9.01 15.77
C CYS A 98 2.39 -10.53 15.85
N ASN A 99 3.62 -11.07 15.81
CA ASN A 99 3.85 -12.49 15.54
C ASN A 99 4.58 -13.20 16.69
N GLY A 100 4.91 -12.50 17.78
CA GLY A 100 5.69 -13.02 18.90
C GLY A 100 7.15 -13.32 18.57
N LYS A 101 7.64 -12.89 17.40
CA LYS A 101 8.97 -13.24 16.87
C LYS A 101 9.82 -11.99 16.73
N ARG A 102 10.79 -11.79 17.62
CA ARG A 102 11.85 -10.78 17.45
C ARG A 102 13.01 -11.36 16.64
N ALA A 103 13.54 -10.60 15.69
CA ALA A 103 14.76 -11.00 14.97
C ALA A 103 15.97 -10.50 15.75
N LEU A 104 16.95 -11.37 15.97
CA LEU A 104 18.20 -11.04 16.69
C LEU A 104 19.40 -10.93 15.76
N ILE A 105 19.31 -11.54 14.58
CA ILE A 105 20.39 -11.60 13.59
C ILE A 105 19.84 -11.48 12.17
N PHE A 106 20.69 -11.02 11.25
CA PHE A 106 20.39 -11.02 9.81
C PHE A 106 20.58 -12.42 9.21
N SER A 107 19.70 -13.35 9.58
CA SER A 107 19.68 -14.72 9.04
C SER A 107 18.23 -15.13 8.74
N PRO A 108 17.95 -15.83 7.62
CA PRO A 108 16.61 -16.31 7.29
C PRO A 108 16.28 -17.60 8.07
N ASN A 109 16.42 -17.56 9.40
CA ASN A 109 16.18 -18.71 10.28
C ASN A 109 15.39 -18.28 11.53
N ALA A 110 15.08 -19.25 12.39
CA ALA A 110 14.21 -19.03 13.56
C ALA A 110 14.71 -17.93 14.54
N LEU A 111 16.03 -17.69 14.59
CA LEU A 111 16.62 -16.64 15.44
C LEU A 111 16.65 -15.26 14.77
N GLY A 112 16.39 -15.19 13.47
CA GLY A 112 16.44 -13.98 12.66
C GLY A 112 15.15 -13.71 11.89
N LEU A 113 15.30 -13.34 10.63
CA LEU A 113 14.27 -12.94 9.68
C LEU A 113 13.70 -14.16 8.93
N ASN A 114 13.09 -15.11 9.65
CA ASN A 114 12.49 -16.33 9.04
C ASN A 114 11.31 -16.08 8.09
N ASP A 115 10.81 -14.86 8.05
CA ASP A 115 9.78 -14.34 7.14
C ASP A 115 10.39 -13.68 5.90
N HIS A 116 11.72 -13.67 5.77
CA HIS A 116 12.44 -13.12 4.62
C HIS A 116 13.16 -14.21 3.85
N SER A 117 13.33 -14.00 2.54
CA SER A 117 14.21 -14.85 1.75
C SER A 117 15.68 -14.56 2.08
N TYR A 118 16.58 -15.48 1.71
CA TYR A 118 18.03 -15.28 1.84
C TYR A 118 18.49 -13.99 1.14
N PHE A 119 17.93 -13.69 -0.03
CA PHE A 119 18.26 -12.50 -0.80
C PHE A 119 17.92 -11.20 -0.05
N GLU A 120 16.69 -11.08 0.46
CA GLU A 120 16.26 -9.88 1.19
C GLU A 120 16.99 -9.70 2.51
N THR A 121 17.20 -10.81 3.24
CA THR A 121 17.98 -10.78 4.48
C THR A 121 19.37 -10.22 4.23
N ASN A 122 20.00 -10.57 3.11
CA ASN A 122 21.32 -10.08 2.75
C ASN A 122 21.31 -8.60 2.30
N ILE A 123 20.24 -8.12 1.67
CA ILE A 123 20.06 -6.70 1.36
C ILE A 123 19.95 -5.90 2.66
N LEU A 124 19.03 -6.31 3.56
CA LEU A 124 18.83 -5.64 4.85
C LEU A 124 20.12 -5.61 5.67
N ARG A 125 20.89 -6.71 5.69
CA ARG A 125 22.20 -6.79 6.36
C ARG A 125 23.23 -5.79 5.81
N LYS A 126 23.18 -5.48 4.51
CA LYS A 126 24.08 -4.52 3.88
C LYS A 126 23.64 -3.07 4.11
N THR A 127 22.35 -2.86 4.33
CA THR A 127 21.74 -1.53 4.49
C THR A 127 21.75 -1.05 5.95
N TYR A 128 21.48 -1.95 6.91
CA TYR A 128 21.33 -1.62 8.33
C TYR A 128 22.47 -2.19 9.16
N ARG A 129 22.90 -1.47 10.21
CA ARG A 129 23.99 -1.91 11.09
C ARG A 129 23.54 -3.02 12.03
N HIS A 130 22.33 -2.91 12.57
CA HIS A 130 21.71 -3.89 13.45
C HIS A 130 20.29 -4.23 12.99
N VAL A 131 19.79 -5.43 13.33
CA VAL A 131 18.42 -5.85 12.95
C VAL A 131 17.35 -4.94 13.54
N ASP A 132 17.59 -4.39 14.72
CA ASP A 132 16.70 -3.43 15.37
C ASP A 132 16.76 -2.02 14.75
N ASP A 133 17.64 -1.77 13.78
CA ASP A 133 17.67 -0.50 13.03
C ASP A 133 16.74 -0.53 11.80
N ILE A 134 16.17 -1.69 11.45
CA ILE A 134 15.35 -1.84 10.24
C ILE A 134 14.07 -0.99 10.39
N ASP A 135 13.87 -0.05 9.47
CA ASP A 135 12.65 0.76 9.40
C ASP A 135 11.44 -0.15 9.07
N LEU A 136 10.30 0.08 9.74
CA LEU A 136 9.08 -0.71 9.56
C LEU A 136 8.68 -0.86 8.08
N PHE A 137 8.72 0.25 7.33
CA PHE A 137 8.35 0.25 5.91
C PHE A 137 9.23 -0.69 5.07
N ALA A 138 10.54 -0.64 5.29
CA ALA A 138 11.49 -1.47 4.56
C ALA A 138 11.32 -2.95 4.94
N GLY A 139 11.31 -3.27 6.24
CA GLY A 139 11.19 -4.64 6.72
C GLY A 139 9.88 -5.31 6.31
N GLY A 140 8.75 -4.62 6.48
CA GLY A 140 7.44 -5.18 6.12
C GLY A 140 7.23 -5.38 4.61
N LEU A 141 7.84 -4.54 3.75
CA LEU A 141 7.80 -4.73 2.30
C LEU A 141 8.63 -5.94 1.85
N THR A 142 9.73 -6.23 2.55
CA THR A 142 10.65 -7.32 2.16
C THR A 142 10.24 -8.69 2.68
N GLU A 143 9.21 -8.78 3.52
CA GLU A 143 8.64 -10.06 3.94
C GLU A 143 8.21 -10.92 2.73
N MET A 144 8.20 -12.23 2.94
CA MET A 144 7.53 -13.15 2.04
C MET A 144 6.02 -13.00 2.24
N ARG A 145 5.30 -12.98 1.13
CA ARG A 145 3.84 -12.86 1.13
C ARG A 145 3.20 -14.13 1.65
N GLU A 146 2.13 -13.96 2.42
CA GLU A 146 1.26 -15.08 2.82
C GLU A 146 0.48 -15.61 1.61
N GLU A 147 0.04 -16.87 1.68
CA GLU A 147 -0.73 -17.49 0.59
C GLU A 147 -2.02 -16.72 0.32
N GLY A 148 -2.24 -16.33 -0.93
CA GLY A 148 -3.39 -15.50 -1.33
C GLY A 148 -3.31 -14.03 -0.89
N ALA A 149 -2.27 -13.61 -0.18
CA ALA A 149 -2.10 -12.25 0.30
C ALA A 149 -1.17 -11.41 -0.59
N LEU A 150 -1.32 -10.07 -0.49
CA LEU A 150 -0.43 -9.11 -1.16
C LEU A 150 0.73 -8.65 -0.26
N VAL A 151 0.66 -8.93 1.04
CA VAL A 151 1.61 -8.48 2.06
C VAL A 151 2.10 -9.65 2.89
N GLY A 152 3.22 -9.47 3.58
CA GLY A 152 3.72 -10.42 4.57
C GLY A 152 2.97 -10.34 5.91
N PRO A 153 3.33 -11.23 6.86
CA PRO A 153 2.61 -11.40 8.13
C PRO A 153 2.56 -10.13 8.99
N THR A 154 3.62 -9.32 9.07
CA THR A 154 3.61 -8.13 9.94
C THR A 154 2.64 -7.07 9.41
N PHE A 155 2.65 -6.80 8.10
CA PHE A 155 1.68 -5.88 7.50
C PHE A 155 0.28 -6.46 7.46
N ALA A 156 0.11 -7.77 7.27
CA ALA A 156 -1.21 -8.42 7.38
C ALA A 156 -1.82 -8.19 8.77
N CYS A 157 -1.03 -8.37 9.83
CA CYS A 157 -1.43 -8.09 11.22
C CYS A 157 -1.82 -6.61 11.42
N ILE A 158 -0.93 -5.67 11.08
CA ILE A 158 -1.15 -4.23 11.30
C ILE A 158 -2.40 -3.75 10.53
N ILE A 159 -2.49 -4.09 9.25
CA ILE A 159 -3.61 -3.71 8.38
C ILE A 159 -4.90 -4.37 8.88
N GLY A 160 -4.87 -5.68 9.15
CA GLY A 160 -6.03 -6.45 9.60
C GLY A 160 -6.59 -5.94 10.93
N LEU A 161 -5.72 -5.65 11.90
CA LEU A 161 -6.15 -5.06 13.17
C LEU A 161 -6.75 -3.67 12.97
N GLN A 162 -6.13 -2.82 12.15
CA GLN A 162 -6.64 -1.47 11.91
C GLN A 162 -8.03 -1.49 11.25
N PHE A 163 -8.24 -2.34 10.24
CA PHE A 163 -9.55 -2.51 9.62
C PHE A 163 -10.58 -3.15 10.56
N SER A 164 -10.17 -4.12 11.38
CA SER A 164 -11.02 -4.69 12.43
C SER A 164 -11.48 -3.63 13.42
N ASN A 165 -10.56 -2.77 13.88
CA ASN A 165 -10.86 -1.65 14.78
C ASN A 165 -11.77 -0.62 14.13
N TYR A 166 -11.59 -0.30 12.83
CA TYR A 166 -12.53 0.58 12.13
C TYR A 166 -13.93 -0.03 12.05
N LYS A 167 -14.06 -1.30 11.63
CA LYS A 167 -15.35 -2.00 11.57
C LYS A 167 -16.03 -2.09 12.95
N ARG A 168 -15.27 -2.46 13.99
CA ARG A 168 -15.77 -2.68 15.36
C ARG A 168 -15.84 -1.41 16.21
N GLY A 169 -15.19 -0.33 15.80
CA GLY A 169 -15.25 0.98 16.47
C GLY A 169 -16.27 1.92 15.85
N ASP A 170 -16.64 1.71 14.58
CA ASP A 170 -17.65 2.52 13.93
C ASP A 170 -19.06 2.08 14.36
N ARG A 171 -19.77 3.03 14.97
CA ARG A 171 -21.16 2.90 15.39
C ARG A 171 -22.09 2.79 14.19
N PHE A 172 -21.77 3.48 13.09
CA PHE A 172 -22.57 3.52 11.86
C PHE A 172 -22.13 2.51 10.81
N PHE A 173 -21.29 1.54 11.18
CA PHE A 173 -20.89 0.48 10.25
C PHE A 173 -22.12 -0.28 9.76
N TYR A 174 -22.24 -0.46 8.44
CA TYR A 174 -23.50 -0.84 7.77
C TYR A 174 -24.06 -2.22 8.19
N GLU A 175 -23.24 -3.13 8.74
CA GLU A 175 -23.68 -4.45 9.25
C GLU A 175 -24.01 -4.44 10.74
N ARG A 176 -23.98 -3.28 11.42
CA ARG A 176 -24.24 -3.23 12.87
C ARG A 176 -25.69 -3.57 13.17
N PRO A 177 -25.95 -4.48 14.12
CA PRO A 177 -27.31 -4.78 14.57
C PRO A 177 -27.74 -3.79 15.65
N ASP A 178 -27.75 -2.50 15.35
CA ASP A 178 -28.25 -1.44 16.25
C ASP A 178 -29.71 -1.12 15.94
N PRO A 179 -30.64 -1.21 16.91
CA PRO A 179 -32.07 -1.05 16.65
C PRO A 179 -32.49 0.35 16.19
N VAL A 180 -31.65 1.38 16.38
CA VAL A 180 -31.95 2.78 16.08
C VAL A 180 -31.33 3.23 14.76
N ILE A 181 -30.11 2.76 14.44
CA ILE A 181 -29.33 3.26 13.29
C ILE A 181 -29.03 2.21 12.22
N ALA A 182 -29.27 0.93 12.49
CA ALA A 182 -28.98 -0.11 11.51
C ALA A 182 -29.85 0.03 10.26
N PHE A 183 -29.31 -0.43 9.14
CA PHE A 183 -30.16 -0.73 8.00
C PHE A 183 -31.20 -1.78 8.38
N THR A 184 -32.40 -1.63 7.85
CA THR A 184 -33.39 -2.70 7.96
C THR A 184 -32.86 -3.94 7.21
N PRO A 185 -33.25 -5.16 7.60
CA PRO A 185 -32.80 -6.37 6.92
C PRO A 185 -33.05 -6.36 5.40
N GLY A 186 -34.14 -5.71 4.95
CA GLY A 186 -34.44 -5.51 3.53
C GLY A 186 -33.43 -4.61 2.81
N TYR A 187 -33.08 -3.47 3.41
CA TYR A 187 -32.04 -2.59 2.85
C TYR A 187 -30.67 -3.25 2.86
N LEU A 188 -30.31 -3.94 3.95
CA LEU A 188 -29.03 -4.64 4.03
C LEU A 188 -28.91 -5.74 2.97
N SER A 189 -29.98 -6.52 2.74
CA SER A 189 -30.02 -7.53 1.69
C SER A 189 -29.87 -6.92 0.30
N SER A 190 -30.43 -5.72 0.06
CA SER A 190 -30.29 -5.02 -1.22
C SER A 190 -28.87 -4.52 -1.51
N CYS A 191 -28.05 -4.29 -0.48
CA CYS A 191 -26.64 -3.97 -0.65
C CYS A 191 -25.82 -5.18 -1.17
N PHE A 192 -26.30 -6.41 -0.95
CA PHE A 192 -25.63 -7.63 -1.38
C PHE A 192 -26.37 -8.23 -2.59
N CYS A 193 -25.93 -7.88 -3.80
CA CYS A 193 -26.55 -8.34 -5.06
C CYS A 193 -26.36 -9.86 -5.32
N SER A 194 -25.60 -10.55 -4.48
CA SER A 194 -25.47 -12.00 -4.40
C SER A 194 -25.08 -12.32 -2.96
N LYS A 195 -25.25 -13.58 -2.50
CA LYS A 195 -24.70 -14.03 -1.21
C LYS A 195 -23.19 -13.78 -1.23
N ALA A 196 -22.78 -12.60 -0.78
CA ALA A 196 -21.41 -12.17 -0.81
C ALA A 196 -20.65 -13.08 0.14
N VAL A 197 -19.53 -13.61 -0.37
CA VAL A 197 -18.47 -14.23 0.40
C VAL A 197 -18.34 -13.44 1.69
N SER A 198 -18.71 -14.07 2.81
CA SER A 198 -18.38 -13.52 4.11
C SER A 198 -16.88 -13.35 4.08
N ILE A 199 -16.41 -12.10 4.06
CA ILE A 199 -15.03 -11.81 4.43
C ILE A 199 -15.02 -12.04 5.94
N GLU A 200 -15.01 -13.32 6.32
CA GLU A 200 -14.56 -13.72 7.63
C GLU A 200 -13.09 -13.33 7.65
N ILE A 201 -12.82 -12.17 8.24
CA ILE A 201 -11.52 -11.87 8.80
C ILE A 201 -11.37 -12.83 9.99
N TYR A 202 -11.15 -14.12 9.71
CA TYR A 202 -10.44 -15.02 10.61
C TYR A 202 -8.97 -14.60 10.55
N VAL A 203 -8.69 -13.40 11.06
CA VAL A 203 -7.38 -13.13 11.64
C VAL A 203 -7.47 -13.81 12.99
N LEU A 204 -6.84 -14.97 13.05
CA LEU A 204 -6.47 -15.74 14.25
C LEU A 204 -6.35 -14.82 15.46
N LEU A 205 -7.34 -14.92 16.36
CA LEU A 205 -7.10 -14.84 17.79
C LEU A 205 -6.86 -16.26 18.27
#